data_AF-A0A848TPK0-F1
#
_entry.id   AF-A0A848TPK0-F1
#
_cell.length_a   1.000
_cell.length_b   1.000
_cell.length_c   1.000
_cell.angle_alpha   90.00
_cell.angle_beta   90.00
_cell.angle_gamma   90.00
#
_symmetry.space_group_name_H-M   'P 1'
#
loop_
_entity.id
_entity.type
_entity.pdbx_description
1 polymer ?
#
loop_
_entity_poly.entity_id
_entity_poly.type
_entity_poly.pdbx_seq_one_letter_code
_entity_poly.pdbx_strand_id
1 'polypeptide(L)'
;MKNTLHTSNSLNEPKDWKSYYSICEKIKTDLVSCSADLRFLRQLLDRYFNDIVKNEHLDEIRESLIRFQDLCYDTDHLKKRIKDQQSHLIDIIKGVSSYDQNAIITEQSDLENRIIILMKKLKTVKKELLFMAEQVEGDKKDNDSFVYQS
;
A
#
# COMPACT_ATOMS: atom_id res chain seq x y z
N MET A 1 33.33 -30.24 -10.54
CA MET A 1 32.28 -30.65 -9.58
C MET A 1 32.67 -30.20 -8.18
N LYS A 2 31.99 -29.19 -7.65
CA LYS A 2 31.38 -29.12 -6.31
C LYS A 2 30.87 -27.68 -6.11
N ASN A 3 29.58 -27.52 -6.40
CA ASN A 3 28.74 -26.49 -5.79
C ASN A 3 28.76 -26.68 -4.28
N THR A 4 28.87 -25.60 -3.54
CA THR A 4 28.11 -25.44 -2.29
C THR A 4 27.75 -23.97 -2.15
N LEU A 5 26.48 -23.71 -2.42
CA LEU A 5 25.73 -22.56 -1.94
C LEU A 5 25.90 -22.46 -0.42
N HIS A 6 26.26 -21.28 0.07
CA HIS A 6 25.85 -20.85 1.39
C HIS A 6 24.85 -19.71 1.24
N THR A 7 23.60 -20.10 1.04
CA THR A 7 22.46 -19.39 1.61
C THR A 7 22.60 -19.45 3.13
N SER A 8 22.98 -18.33 3.75
CA SER A 8 22.70 -18.09 5.16
C SER A 8 21.63 -17.00 5.26
N ASN A 9 20.42 -17.46 5.59
CA ASN A 9 19.43 -16.65 6.27
C ASN A 9 20.09 -15.92 7.45
N SER A 10 20.19 -14.59 7.39
CA SER A 10 20.39 -13.79 8.61
C SER A 10 19.01 -13.51 9.20
N LEU A 11 18.53 -14.45 9.99
CA LEU A 11 17.39 -14.31 10.88
C LEU A 11 17.91 -13.76 12.22
N ASN A 12 17.43 -12.57 12.58
CA ASN A 12 17.33 -12.06 13.96
C ASN A 12 18.64 -11.81 14.74
N GLU A 13 19.50 -10.91 14.26
CA GLU A 13 20.33 -10.13 15.18
C GLU A 13 19.48 -9.00 15.80
N PRO A 14 19.59 -8.72 17.12
CA PRO A 14 18.94 -7.58 17.72
C PRO A 14 19.46 -6.30 17.06
N LYS A 15 18.61 -5.69 16.22
CA LYS A 15 18.86 -4.38 15.63
C LYS A 15 18.87 -3.34 16.75
N ASP A 16 19.90 -2.49 16.80
CA ASP A 16 19.89 -1.32 17.69
C ASP A 16 18.71 -0.39 17.35
N TRP A 17 18.22 0.39 18.31
CA TRP A 17 17.07 1.29 18.18
C TRP A 17 17.20 2.24 16.97
N LYS A 18 18.43 2.65 16.64
CA LYS A 18 18.73 3.47 15.44
C LYS A 18 18.42 2.74 14.12
N SER A 19 18.61 1.42 14.08
CA SER A 19 18.29 0.61 12.92
C SER A 19 16.77 0.50 12.74
N TYR A 20 16.01 0.28 13.82
CA TYR A 20 14.55 0.34 13.75
C TYR A 20 14.02 1.72 13.33
N TYR A 21 14.65 2.80 13.80
CA TYR A 21 14.30 4.14 13.36
C TYR A 21 14.53 4.32 11.85
N SER A 22 15.68 3.87 11.34
CA SER A 22 16.00 3.90 9.91
C SER A 22 15.00 3.11 9.07
N ILE A 23 14.53 1.97 9.58
CA ILE A 23 13.48 1.18 8.91
C ILE A 23 12.17 1.95 8.87
N CYS A 24 11.79 2.61 9.97
CA CYS A 24 10.59 3.46 9.98
C CYS A 24 10.67 4.60 8.95
N GLU A 25 11.84 5.24 8.78
CA GLU A 25 12.03 6.28 7.75
C GLU A 25 11.87 5.71 6.33
N LYS A 26 12.38 4.50 6.08
CA LYS A 26 12.17 3.81 4.80
C LYS A 26 10.69 3.53 4.56
N ILE A 27 10.00 2.93 5.53
CA ILE A 27 8.56 2.63 5.43
C ILE A 27 7.75 3.91 5.20
N LYS A 28 8.09 5.00 5.89
CA LYS A 28 7.46 6.30 5.71
C LYS A 28 7.62 6.82 4.28
N THR A 29 8.80 6.67 3.69
CA THR A 29 9.05 7.01 2.28
C THR A 29 8.20 6.15 1.34
N ASP A 30 8.13 4.85 1.58
CA ASP A 30 7.29 3.92 0.81
C ASP A 30 5.80 4.31 0.92
N LEU A 31 5.34 4.75 2.10
CA LEU A 31 3.97 5.23 2.33
C LEU A 31 3.66 6.55 1.62
N VAL A 32 4.65 7.42 1.41
CA VAL A 32 4.49 8.63 0.59
C VAL A 32 4.23 8.25 -0.86
N SER A 33 5.02 7.33 -1.41
CA SER A 33 4.82 6.79 -2.77
C SER A 33 3.45 6.12 -2.90
N CYS A 34 3.07 5.29 -1.93
CA CYS A 34 1.75 4.67 -1.85
C CYS A 34 0.62 5.70 -1.88
N SER A 35 0.76 6.80 -1.13
CA SER A 35 -0.25 7.87 -1.09
C SER A 35 -0.40 8.60 -2.42
N ALA A 36 0.70 8.76 -3.16
CA ALA A 36 0.67 9.33 -4.51
C ALA A 36 -0.07 8.40 -5.47
N ASP A 37 0.21 7.09 -5.42
CA ASP A 37 -0.50 6.07 -6.20
C ASP A 37 -2.01 6.06 -5.89
N LEU A 38 -2.39 6.10 -4.62
CA LEU A 38 -3.79 6.13 -4.22
C LEU A 38 -4.50 7.39 -4.70
N ARG A 39 -3.81 8.54 -4.68
CA ARG A 39 -4.36 9.80 -5.20
C ARG A 39 -4.60 9.72 -6.70
N PHE A 40 -3.65 9.15 -7.44
CA PHE A 40 -3.82 8.90 -8.86
C PHE A 40 -5.03 7.98 -9.13
N LEU A 41 -5.17 6.88 -8.39
CA LEU A 41 -6.29 5.96 -8.54
C LEU A 41 -7.63 6.61 -8.19
N ARG A 42 -7.69 7.48 -7.18
CA ARG A 42 -8.89 8.27 -6.86
C ARG A 42 -9.28 9.15 -8.03
N GLN A 43 -8.33 9.89 -8.60
CA GLN A 43 -8.59 10.76 -9.76
C GLN A 43 -9.04 9.97 -10.98
N LEU A 44 -8.49 8.77 -11.20
CA LEU A 44 -8.91 7.87 -12.26
C LEU A 44 -10.37 7.43 -12.07
N LEU A 45 -10.71 7.00 -10.85
CA LEU A 45 -12.09 6.63 -10.51
C LEU A 45 -13.04 7.79 -10.72
N ASP A 46 -12.70 9.00 -10.23
CA ASP A 46 -13.55 10.19 -10.38
C ASP A 46 -13.79 10.53 -11.86
N ARG A 47 -12.77 10.34 -12.72
CA ARG A 47 -12.87 10.58 -14.16
C ARG A 47 -13.82 9.60 -14.86
N TYR A 48 -13.79 8.33 -14.48
CA TYR A 48 -14.54 7.27 -15.16
C TYR A 48 -15.83 6.85 -14.46
N PHE A 49 -16.14 7.45 -13.29
CA PHE A 49 -17.25 7.04 -12.43
C PHE A 49 -18.59 6.94 -13.17
N ASN A 50 -18.95 7.96 -13.96
CA ASN A 50 -20.23 7.99 -14.67
C ASN A 50 -20.38 6.87 -15.71
N ASP A 51 -19.29 6.40 -16.27
CA ASP A 51 -19.30 5.36 -17.30
C ASP A 51 -19.17 3.98 -16.67
N ILE A 52 -18.38 3.88 -15.59
CA ILE A 52 -18.30 2.69 -14.72
C ILE A 52 -19.69 2.33 -14.18
N VAL A 53 -20.49 3.31 -13.74
CA VAL A 53 -21.84 3.08 -13.18
C VAL A 53 -22.88 2.67 -14.23
N LYS A 54 -22.58 2.82 -15.53
CA LYS A 54 -23.43 2.33 -16.62
C LYS A 54 -23.09 0.90 -17.06
N ASN A 55 -22.01 0.32 -16.52
CA ASN A 55 -21.53 -1.00 -16.88
C ASN A 55 -22.34 -2.09 -16.15
N GLU A 56 -22.56 -3.24 -16.78
CA GLU A 56 -23.32 -4.37 -16.22
C GLU A 56 -22.62 -5.06 -15.03
N HIS A 57 -21.33 -4.76 -14.80
CA HIS A 57 -20.48 -5.39 -13.79
C HIS A 57 -20.43 -4.62 -12.44
N LEU A 58 -21.55 -3.99 -12.03
CA LEU A 58 -21.60 -3.09 -10.88
C LEU A 58 -21.11 -3.70 -9.55
N ASP A 59 -21.35 -4.99 -9.33
CA ASP A 59 -20.91 -5.66 -8.10
C ASP A 59 -19.38 -5.80 -8.04
N GLU A 60 -18.72 -6.18 -9.13
CA GLU A 60 -17.26 -6.31 -9.21
C GLU A 60 -16.56 -4.95 -9.01
N ILE A 61 -17.15 -3.91 -9.59
CA ILE A 61 -16.74 -2.52 -9.42
C ILE A 61 -16.87 -2.11 -7.95
N ARG A 62 -18.03 -2.36 -7.35
CA ARG A 62 -18.30 -2.02 -5.95
C ARG A 62 -17.29 -2.68 -5.01
N GLU A 63 -17.02 -3.97 -5.20
CA GLU A 63 -16.05 -4.71 -4.40
C GLU A 63 -14.63 -4.13 -4.54
N SER A 64 -14.26 -3.71 -5.75
CA SER A 64 -12.96 -3.06 -5.99
C SER A 64 -12.86 -1.68 -5.35
N LEU A 65 -13.96 -0.92 -5.34
CA LEU A 65 -14.05 0.37 -4.65
C LEU A 65 -13.95 0.23 -3.13
N ILE A 66 -14.57 -0.81 -2.54
CA ILE A 66 -14.45 -1.12 -1.11
C ILE A 66 -12.99 -1.44 -0.78
N ARG A 67 -12.35 -2.35 -1.52
CA ARG A 67 -10.92 -2.67 -1.33
C ARG A 67 -10.03 -1.44 -1.45
N PHE A 68 -10.35 -0.53 -2.37
CA PHE A 68 -9.62 0.73 -2.51
C PHE A 68 -9.80 1.67 -1.31
N GLN A 69 -11.02 1.80 -0.78
CA GLN A 69 -11.28 2.58 0.43
C GLN A 69 -10.55 1.99 1.65
N ASP A 70 -10.60 0.67 1.83
CA ASP A 70 -9.87 -0.03 2.88
C ASP A 70 -8.36 0.22 2.76
N LEU A 71 -7.84 0.24 1.54
CA LEU A 71 -6.43 0.51 1.29
C LEU A 71 -6.04 1.96 1.64
N CYS A 72 -6.90 2.94 1.37
CA CYS A 72 -6.70 4.32 1.83
C CYS A 72 -6.63 4.38 3.36
N TYR A 73 -7.60 3.75 4.04
CA TYR A 73 -7.65 3.70 5.49
C TYR A 73 -6.42 3.02 6.09
N ASP A 74 -6.05 1.84 5.59
CA ASP A 74 -4.88 1.08 6.03
C ASP A 74 -3.59 1.90 5.88
N THR A 75 -3.47 2.66 4.79
CA THR A 75 -2.31 3.51 4.51
C THR A 75 -2.18 4.64 5.54
N ASP A 76 -3.27 5.35 5.83
CA ASP A 76 -3.25 6.46 6.78
C ASP A 76 -3.08 5.98 8.22
N HIS A 77 -3.71 4.86 8.57
CA HIS A 77 -3.52 4.21 9.85
C HIS A 77 -2.06 3.77 10.05
N LEU A 78 -1.42 3.17 9.03
CA LEU A 78 -0.03 2.74 9.12
C LEU A 78 0.93 3.93 9.24
N LYS A 79 0.68 5.05 8.55
CA LYS A 79 1.47 6.29 8.72
C LYS A 79 1.46 6.78 10.16
N LYS A 80 0.28 6.77 10.80
CA LYS A 80 0.14 7.20 12.20
C LYS A 80 0.97 6.30 13.11
N ARG A 81 0.83 4.98 12.98
CA ARG A 81 1.59 4.03 13.82
C ARG A 81 3.09 4.12 13.61
N ILE A 82 3.56 4.31 12.37
CA ILE A 82 4.99 4.55 12.09
C ILE A 82 5.47 5.81 12.80
N LYS A 83 4.70 6.91 12.77
CA LYS A 83 5.05 8.14 13.47
C LYS A 83 5.12 7.94 14.99
N ASP A 84 4.15 7.23 15.56
CA ASP A 84 4.11 6.95 16.99
C ASP A 84 5.31 6.08 17.40
N GLN A 85 5.62 5.03 16.62
CA GLN A 85 6.79 4.17 16.83
C GLN A 85 8.10 4.95 16.72
N GLN A 86 8.24 5.87 15.76
CA GLN A 86 9.41 6.75 15.65
C GLN A 86 9.59 7.63 16.90
N SER A 87 8.48 8.15 17.45
CA SER A 87 8.52 8.92 18.69
C SER A 87 9.03 8.07 19.85
N HIS A 88 8.50 6.86 20.02
CA HIS A 88 8.96 5.94 21.07
C HIS A 88 10.44 5.60 20.93
N LEU A 89 10.92 5.32 19.71
CA LEU A 89 12.32 5.04 19.45
C LEU A 89 13.23 6.23 19.79
N ILE A 90 12.81 7.46 19.47
CA ILE A 90 13.54 8.68 19.84
C ILE A 90 13.67 8.81 21.36
N ASP A 91 12.59 8.57 22.10
CA ASP A 91 12.57 8.69 23.56
C ASP A 91 13.45 7.62 24.21
N ILE A 92 13.47 6.40 23.68
CA ILE A 92 14.37 5.32 24.10
C ILE A 92 15.83 5.70 23.83
N ILE A 93 16.15 6.18 22.62
CA ILE A 93 17.51 6.58 22.23
C ILE A 93 18.04 7.72 23.11
N LYS A 94 17.17 8.64 23.53
CA LYS A 94 17.52 9.76 24.42
C LYS A 94 17.57 9.34 25.90
N GLY A 95 17.17 8.13 26.25
CA GLY A 95 17.10 7.65 27.64
C GLY A 95 16.00 8.34 28.46
N VAL A 96 14.97 8.88 27.82
CA VAL A 96 13.91 9.68 28.46
C VAL A 96 12.73 8.82 28.89
N SER A 97 12.65 7.57 28.42
CA SER A 97 11.53 6.65 28.72
C SER A 97 12.00 5.21 28.95
N SER A 98 11.31 4.52 29.86
CA SER A 98 11.43 3.09 30.12
C SER A 98 10.28 2.31 29.46
N TYR A 99 10.16 2.43 28.12
CA TYR A 99 9.20 1.61 27.38
C TYR A 99 9.52 0.12 27.54
N ASP A 100 8.48 -0.72 27.49
CA ASP A 100 8.66 -2.16 27.36
C ASP A 100 9.32 -2.47 26.00
N GLN A 101 10.57 -2.92 26.06
CA GLN A 101 11.37 -3.23 24.87
C GLN A 101 10.72 -4.31 24.02
N ASN A 102 10.04 -5.29 24.64
CA ASN A 102 9.37 -6.36 23.90
C ASN A 102 8.20 -5.80 23.10
N ALA A 103 7.41 -4.89 23.69
CA ALA A 103 6.32 -4.22 23.00
C ALA A 103 6.82 -3.43 21.77
N ILE A 104 7.95 -2.73 21.89
CA ILE A 104 8.55 -1.96 20.79
C ILE A 104 9.02 -2.89 19.66
N ILE A 105 9.66 -4.01 20.00
CA ILE A 105 10.12 -5.00 19.03
C ILE A 105 8.93 -5.68 18.33
N THR A 106 7.89 -6.04 19.08
CA THR A 106 6.65 -6.63 18.52
C THR A 106 5.96 -5.64 17.58
N GLU A 107 5.80 -4.39 17.98
CA GLU A 107 5.22 -3.33 17.13
C GLU A 107 6.05 -3.15 15.86
N GLN A 108 7.37 -3.10 15.98
CA GLN A 108 8.27 -2.99 14.83
C GLN A 108 8.08 -4.13 13.82
N SER A 109 7.99 -5.38 14.30
CA SER A 109 7.75 -6.54 13.45
C SER A 109 6.38 -6.48 12.76
N ASP A 110 5.33 -6.07 13.47
CA ASP A 110 4.00 -5.88 12.90
C ASP A 110 4.01 -4.79 11.81
N LEU A 111 4.68 -3.66 12.05
CA LEU A 111 4.82 -2.58 11.07
C LEU A 111 5.53 -3.03 9.79
N GLU A 112 6.63 -3.76 9.91
CA GLU A 112 7.37 -4.34 8.77
C GLU A 112 6.51 -5.34 7.98
N ASN A 113 5.71 -6.16 8.66
CA ASN A 113 4.79 -7.08 7.98
C ASN A 113 3.64 -6.33 7.29
N ARG A 114 3.08 -5.32 7.94
CA ARG A 114 1.95 -4.55 7.43
C ARG A 114 2.29 -3.77 6.16
N ILE A 115 3.48 -3.18 6.07
CA ILE A 115 3.88 -2.49 4.83
C ILE A 115 3.98 -3.47 3.66
N ILE A 116 4.49 -4.69 3.88
CA ILE A 116 4.57 -5.73 2.84
C ILE A 116 3.16 -6.12 2.36
N ILE A 117 2.23 -6.32 3.30
CA ILE A 117 0.83 -6.65 2.98
C ILE A 117 0.17 -5.48 2.24
N LEU A 118 0.37 -4.25 2.70
CA LEU A 118 -0.18 -3.04 2.08
C LEU A 118 0.29 -2.89 0.62
N MET A 119 1.59 -3.08 0.37
CA MET A 119 2.15 -2.99 -0.99
C MET A 119 1.57 -4.07 -1.93
N LYS A 120 1.34 -5.28 -1.41
CA LYS A 120 0.66 -6.35 -2.17
C LYS A 120 -0.78 -5.98 -2.50
N LYS A 121 -1.55 -5.50 -1.51
CA LYS A 121 -2.93 -5.03 -1.70
C LYS A 121 -3.00 -3.90 -2.73
N LEU A 122 -2.12 -2.90 -2.64
CA LEU A 122 -2.03 -1.80 -3.59
C LEU A 122 -1.80 -2.30 -5.02
N LYS A 123 -0.87 -3.22 -5.22
CA LYS A 123 -0.62 -3.79 -6.55
C LYS A 123 -1.86 -4.46 -7.14
N THR A 124 -2.61 -5.19 -6.33
CA THR A 124 -3.84 -5.86 -6.76
C THR A 124 -4.92 -4.84 -7.12
N VAL A 125 -5.25 -3.93 -6.20
CA VAL A 125 -6.28 -2.90 -6.41
C VAL A 125 -5.94 -2.00 -7.60
N LYS A 126 -4.67 -1.59 -7.74
CA LYS A 126 -4.21 -0.78 -8.88
C LYS A 126 -4.48 -1.46 -10.22
N LYS A 127 -4.25 -2.78 -10.32
CA LYS A 127 -4.53 -3.55 -11.54
C LYS A 127 -6.02 -3.62 -11.83
N GLU A 128 -6.83 -3.92 -10.82
CA GLU A 128 -8.29 -4.01 -10.95
C GLU A 128 -8.88 -2.69 -11.46
N LEU A 129 -8.51 -1.57 -10.83
CA LEU A 129 -9.02 -0.25 -11.21
C LEU A 129 -8.54 0.22 -12.58
N LEU A 130 -7.30 -0.07 -12.96
CA LEU A 130 -6.80 0.23 -14.30
C LEU A 130 -7.53 -0.58 -15.37
N PHE A 131 -7.73 -1.87 -15.13
CA PHE A 131 -8.48 -2.73 -16.05
C PHE A 131 -9.91 -2.21 -16.25
N MET A 132 -10.60 -1.81 -15.18
CA MET A 132 -11.93 -1.20 -15.27
C MET A 132 -11.94 0.08 -16.10
N ALA A 133 -10.94 0.96 -15.90
CA ALA A 133 -10.82 2.19 -16.68
C ALA A 133 -10.56 1.89 -18.18
N GLU A 134 -9.77 0.86 -18.49
CA GLU A 134 -9.50 0.42 -19.86
C GLU A 134 -10.75 -0.13 -20.54
N GLN A 135 -11.57 -0.95 -19.84
CA GLN A 135 -12.83 -1.47 -20.40
C GLN A 135 -13.77 -0.32 -20.79
N VAL A 136 -13.93 0.65 -19.88
CA VAL A 136 -14.77 1.83 -20.12
C VAL A 136 -14.27 2.68 -21.29
N GLU A 137 -12.95 2.82 -21.46
CA GLU A 137 -12.38 3.56 -22.59
C GLU A 137 -12.52 2.78 -23.92
N GLY A 138 -12.47 1.44 -23.87
CA GLY A 138 -12.70 0.56 -25.01
C GLY A 138 -14.14 0.63 -25.52
N ASP A 139 -15.12 0.49 -24.62
CA ASP A 139 -16.55 0.53 -24.95
C ASP A 139 -16.96 1.85 -25.62
N LYS A 140 -16.31 2.97 -25.26
CA LYS A 140 -16.54 4.27 -25.91
C LYS A 140 -16.10 4.29 -27.38
N LYS A 141 -14.94 3.71 -27.69
CA LYS A 141 -14.40 3.71 -29.05
C LYS A 141 -15.24 2.87 -30.01
N ASP A 142 -15.77 1.76 -29.52
CA ASP A 142 -16.62 0.89 -30.33
C ASP A 142 -17.97 1.55 -30.61
N ASN A 143 -18.55 2.27 -29.63
CA ASN A 143 -19.78 3.04 -29.83
C ASN A 143 -19.59 4.23 -30.79
N ASP A 144 -18.50 5.00 -30.67
CA ASP A 144 -18.24 6.13 -31.57
C ASP A 144 -17.98 5.67 -33.02
N SER A 145 -17.42 4.48 -33.23
CA SER A 145 -17.21 3.92 -34.57
C SER A 145 -18.52 3.57 -35.29
N PHE A 146 -19.58 3.25 -34.55
CA PHE A 146 -20.89 2.90 -35.09
C PHE A 146 -21.70 4.14 -35.51
N VAL A 147 -21.52 5.26 -34.81
CA VAL A 147 -22.27 6.51 -35.06
C VAL A 147 -21.86 7.21 -36.36
N TYR A 148 -20.64 7.00 -36.85
CA TYR A 148 -20.17 7.59 -38.12
C TYR A 148 -20.43 6.74 -39.38
N GLN A 149 -21.12 5.59 -39.26
CA GLN A 149 -21.49 4.74 -40.39
C GLN A 149 -23.00 4.67 -40.67
N SER A 150 -23.81 5.48 -39.98
CA SER A 150 -25.28 5.52 -40.15
C SER A 150 -25.78 6.77 -40.86
#